data_AF-A0A421DUC8-F1
#
_entry.id   AF-A0A421DUC8-F1
#
_cell.length_a   1.000
_cell.length_b   1.000
_cell.length_c   1.000
_cell.angle_alpha   90.00
_cell.angle_beta   90.00
_cell.angle_gamma   90.00
#
_symmetry.space_group_name_H-M   'P 1'
#
loop_
_entity.id
_entity.type
_entity.pdbx_description
1 polymer ?
#
loop_
_entity_poly.entity_id
_entity_poly.type
_entity_poly.pdbx_seq_one_letter_code
_entity_poly.pdbx_strand_id
1 'polypeptide(L)'
;VSSPGDLTGIGIHLTESLRQHYEASRAARVGLHVLSTLVMYVDLKRLFQFLHVITGRISAAGFSGVFTLDTGFVDERELALLKQPFDGFVETRDTDGDPEFRVRGLDDGPRSWTPLRI
;
A
#
# COMPACT_ATOMS: atom_id res chain seq x y z
N VAL A 1 5.55 8.70 -16.43
CA VAL A 1 5.03 7.31 -16.44
C VAL A 1 4.15 7.12 -17.66
N SER A 2 4.46 6.16 -18.53
CA SER A 2 3.84 5.97 -19.85
C SER A 2 2.62 5.03 -19.85
N SER A 3 2.43 4.23 -18.79
CA SER A 3 1.25 3.37 -18.57
C SER A 3 1.23 2.87 -17.11
N PRO A 4 0.07 2.54 -16.52
CA PRO A 4 0.01 1.88 -15.21
C PRO A 4 0.74 0.53 -15.14
N GLY A 5 0.97 -0.14 -16.28
CA GLY A 5 1.74 -1.38 -16.35
C GLY A 5 3.26 -1.20 -16.35
N ASP A 6 3.76 0.04 -16.44
CA ASP A 6 5.19 0.36 -16.43
C ASP A 6 5.74 0.44 -14.99
N LEU A 7 5.81 -0.73 -14.32
CA LEU A 7 6.35 -0.84 -12.96
C LEU A 7 7.78 -0.29 -12.84
N THR A 8 8.57 -0.39 -13.91
CA THR A 8 9.95 0.13 -13.93
C THR A 8 9.93 1.65 -13.86
N GLY A 9 9.16 2.31 -14.73
CA GLY A 9 9.01 3.77 -14.70
C GLY A 9 8.43 4.26 -13.38
N ILE A 10 7.40 3.59 -12.85
CA ILE A 10 6.81 3.91 -11.54
C ILE A 10 7.86 3.79 -10.42
N GLY A 11 8.63 2.70 -10.40
CA GLY A 11 9.65 2.46 -9.40
C GLY A 11 10.79 3.48 -9.43
N ILE A 12 11.23 3.88 -10.63
CA ILE A 12 12.25 4.93 -10.80
C ILE A 12 11.73 6.26 -10.26
N HIS A 13 10.53 6.69 -10.66
CA HIS A 13 9.95 7.95 -10.22
C HIS A 13 9.70 7.98 -8.70
N LEU A 14 9.24 6.87 -8.13
CA LEU A 14 9.05 6.75 -6.68
C LEU A 14 10.39 6.86 -5.94
N THR A 15 11.40 6.12 -6.38
CA THR A 15 12.72 6.14 -5.74
C THR A 15 13.37 7.52 -5.83
N GLU A 16 13.24 8.19 -6.96
CA GLU A 16 13.76 9.55 -7.14
C GLU A 16 13.01 10.56 -6.26
N SER A 17 11.68 10.42 -6.14
CA SER A 17 10.87 11.24 -5.24
C SER A 17 11.28 11.04 -3.78
N LEU A 18 11.50 9.79 -3.36
CA LEU A 18 11.99 9.46 -2.01
C LEU A 18 13.36 10.08 -1.75
N ARG A 19 14.29 9.99 -2.71
CA ARG A 19 15.64 10.57 -2.62
C ARG A 19 15.59 12.09 -2.45
N GLN A 20 14.81 12.79 -3.27
CA GLN A 20 14.66 14.24 -3.19
C GLN A 20 14.08 14.69 -1.84
N HIS A 21 13.11 13.96 -1.30
CA HIS A 21 12.53 14.27 0.02
C HIS A 21 13.49 13.96 1.17
N TYR A 22 14.31 12.90 1.05
CA TYR A 22 15.34 12.56 2.03
C TYR A 22 16.40 13.66 2.10
N GLU A 23 16.89 14.13 0.95
CA GLU A 23 17.88 15.20 0.86
C GLU A 23 17.34 16.55 1.38
N ALA A 24 16.03 16.80 1.25
CA ALA A 24 15.39 18.04 1.69
C ALA A 24 15.12 18.14 3.21
N SER A 25 15.47 17.12 4.01
CA SER A 25 15.32 17.12 5.50
C SER A 25 13.91 17.48 6.02
N ARG A 26 12.85 17.16 5.27
CA ARG A 26 11.47 17.47 5.68
C ARG A 26 10.93 16.41 6.66
N ALA A 27 10.36 16.87 7.78
CA ALA A 27 9.76 16.03 8.82
C ALA A 27 8.29 15.68 8.49
N ALA A 28 8.09 14.78 7.53
CA ALA A 28 6.91 13.93 7.34
C ALA A 28 7.11 13.15 6.03
N ARG A 29 7.12 11.82 6.12
CA ARG A 29 7.66 10.94 5.07
C ARG A 29 6.62 9.91 4.63
N VAL A 30 5.36 10.32 4.54
CA VAL A 30 4.25 9.43 4.15
C VAL A 30 4.01 9.50 2.64
N GLY A 31 4.27 8.40 1.94
CA GLY A 31 3.85 8.23 0.54
C GLY A 31 2.52 7.48 0.46
N LEU A 32 1.54 8.01 -0.28
CA LEU A 32 0.28 7.30 -0.58
C LEU A 32 0.33 6.72 -1.99
N HIS A 33 0.04 5.43 -2.13
CA HIS A 33 -0.01 4.74 -3.43
C HIS A 33 -1.27 3.89 -3.60
N VAL A 34 -1.90 4.01 -4.77
CA VAL A 34 -3.09 3.23 -5.12
C VAL A 34 -2.68 2.00 -5.94
N LEU A 35 -2.81 0.81 -5.35
CA LEU A 35 -2.42 -0.47 -5.96
C LEU A 35 -3.50 -1.06 -6.86
N SER A 36 -4.77 -0.70 -6.66
CA SER A 36 -5.90 -1.20 -7.46
C SER A 36 -5.67 -1.02 -8.95
N THR A 37 -5.04 0.09 -9.35
CA THR A 37 -4.70 0.31 -10.75
C THR A 37 -3.65 -0.69 -11.22
N LEU A 38 -2.62 -0.99 -10.44
CA LEU A 38 -1.55 -1.91 -10.85
C LEU A 38 -2.03 -3.35 -11.02
N VAL A 39 -2.92 -3.80 -10.15
CA VAL A 39 -3.53 -5.15 -10.22
C VAL A 39 -4.20 -5.40 -11.58
N MET A 40 -4.83 -4.37 -12.17
CA MET A 40 -5.52 -4.50 -13.46
C MET A 40 -4.58 -4.63 -14.67
N TYR A 41 -3.31 -4.20 -14.56
CA TYR A 41 -2.38 -4.12 -15.70
C TYR A 41 -1.13 -5.00 -15.57
N VAL A 42 -0.91 -5.63 -14.42
CA VAL A 42 0.31 -6.40 -14.13
C VAL A 42 -0.07 -7.73 -13.52
N ASP A 43 0.61 -8.81 -13.92
CA ASP A 43 0.49 -10.08 -13.21
C ASP A 43 0.94 -9.98 -11.74
N LEU A 44 0.29 -10.78 -10.91
CA LEU A 44 0.46 -10.78 -9.45
C LEU A 44 1.92 -10.96 -9.01
N LYS A 45 2.67 -11.83 -9.71
CA LYS A 45 4.06 -12.12 -9.35
C LYS A 45 4.94 -10.88 -9.51
N ARG A 46 4.80 -10.17 -10.64
CA ARG A 46 5.52 -8.92 -10.88
C ARG A 46 5.09 -7.83 -9.89
N LEU A 47 3.80 -7.74 -9.57
CA LEU A 47 3.30 -6.80 -8.57
C LEU A 47 3.89 -7.08 -7.18
N PHE A 48 3.89 -8.34 -6.74
CA PHE A 48 4.49 -8.75 -5.47
C PHE A 48 5.98 -8.38 -5.38
N GLN A 49 6.76 -8.69 -6.42
CA GLN A 49 8.18 -8.36 -6.47
C GLN A 49 8.42 -6.84 -6.40
N PHE A 50 7.59 -6.07 -7.11
CA PHE A 50 7.64 -4.62 -7.07
C PHE A 50 7.35 -4.07 -5.66
N LEU A 51 6.28 -4.57 -5.02
CA LEU A 51 5.92 -4.17 -3.66
C LEU A 51 7.04 -4.49 -2.67
N HIS A 52 7.59 -5.69 -2.73
CA HIS A 52 8.70 -6.11 -1.87
C HIS A 52 9.92 -5.19 -1.98
N VAL A 53 10.29 -4.77 -3.19
CA VAL A 53 11.40 -3.83 -3.39
C VAL A 53 11.05 -2.42 -2.86
N ILE A 54 9.84 -1.94 -3.14
CA ILE A 54 9.44 -0.58 -2.77
C ILE A 54 9.26 -0.41 -1.26
N THR A 55 8.57 -1.33 -0.59
CA THR A 55 8.39 -1.25 0.87
C THR A 55 9.73 -1.33 1.59
N GLY A 56 10.66 -2.18 1.10
CA GLY A 56 12.03 -2.23 1.59
C GLY A 56 12.78 -0.90 1.45
N ARG A 57 12.64 -0.20 0.32
CA ARG A 57 13.28 1.12 0.11
C ARG A 57 12.68 2.21 0.99
N ILE A 58 11.36 2.22 1.16
CA ILE A 58 10.65 3.15 2.06
C ILE A 58 11.16 2.96 3.49
N SER A 59 11.19 1.71 3.96
CA SER A 59 11.70 1.37 5.29
C SER A 59 13.16 1.77 5.48
N ALA A 60 14.04 1.44 4.53
CA ALA A 60 15.47 1.79 4.58
C ALA A 60 15.73 3.31 4.58
N ALA A 61 14.85 4.10 3.98
CA ALA A 61 14.93 5.56 4.02
C ALA A 61 14.41 6.15 5.34
N GLY A 62 13.77 5.36 6.20
CA GLY A 62 13.06 5.81 7.41
C GLY A 62 11.77 6.56 7.06
N PHE A 63 11.06 6.11 6.03
CA PHE A 63 9.81 6.66 5.54
C PHE A 63 8.66 5.73 5.94
N SER A 64 7.43 6.24 5.97
CA SER A 64 6.23 5.42 6.15
C SER A 64 5.47 5.37 4.82
N GLY A 65 5.03 4.19 4.40
CA GLY A 65 4.26 4.02 3.17
C GLY A 65 2.82 3.63 3.47
N VAL A 66 1.86 4.33 2.90
CA VAL A 66 0.44 3.95 2.94
C VAL A 66 0.03 3.52 1.54
N PHE A 67 -0.57 2.34 1.44
CA PHE A 67 -0.99 1.77 0.18
C PHE A 67 -2.46 1.40 0.28
N THR A 68 -3.23 1.73 -0.76
CA THR A 68 -4.64 1.35 -0.85
C THR A 68 -4.83 0.30 -1.93
N LEU A 69 -5.66 -0.69 -1.63
CA LEU A 69 -6.01 -1.77 -2.55
C LEU A 69 -7.50 -2.03 -2.42
N ASP A 70 -8.20 -1.98 -3.54
CA ASP A 70 -9.55 -2.51 -3.66
C ASP A 70 -9.41 -4.03 -3.82
N THR A 71 -9.88 -4.76 -2.81
CA THR A 71 -9.76 -6.21 -2.74
C THR A 71 -10.69 -6.92 -3.72
N GLY A 72 -11.64 -6.23 -4.36
CA GLY A 72 -12.51 -6.82 -5.38
C GLY A 72 -11.77 -7.24 -6.66
N PHE A 73 -10.54 -6.76 -6.87
CA PHE A 73 -9.71 -7.10 -8.03
C PHE A 73 -8.81 -8.32 -7.84
N VAL A 74 -8.75 -8.89 -6.64
CA VAL A 74 -7.88 -10.03 -6.30
C VAL A 74 -8.65 -11.08 -5.50
N ASP A 75 -8.28 -12.35 -5.61
CA ASP A 75 -8.85 -13.38 -4.74
C ASP A 75 -8.21 -13.38 -3.33
N GLU A 76 -8.76 -14.18 -2.40
CA GLU A 76 -8.26 -14.26 -1.02
C GLU A 76 -6.79 -14.72 -0.92
N ARG A 77 -6.37 -15.63 -1.81
CA ARG A 77 -5.02 -16.17 -1.86
C ARG A 77 -4.05 -15.12 -2.40
N GLU A 78 -4.44 -14.43 -3.45
CA GLU A 78 -3.68 -13.33 -4.03
C GLU A 78 -3.53 -12.17 -3.05
N LEU A 79 -4.62 -11.81 -2.37
CA LEU A 79 -4.61 -10.80 -1.31
C LEU A 79 -3.66 -11.19 -0.18
N ALA A 80 -3.69 -12.45 0.27
CA ALA A 80 -2.78 -12.92 1.32
C ALA A 80 -1.30 -12.79 0.92
N LEU A 81 -0.97 -13.01 -0.36
CA LEU A 81 0.39 -12.79 -0.88
C LEU A 81 0.74 -11.30 -0.94
N LEU A 82 -0.15 -10.46 -1.46
CA LEU A 82 0.08 -9.01 -1.56
C LEU A 82 0.21 -8.35 -0.19
N LYS A 83 -0.36 -8.93 0.87
CA LYS A 83 -0.21 -8.44 2.24
C LYS A 83 1.21 -8.63 2.80
N GLN A 84 1.93 -9.70 2.43
CA GLN A 84 3.21 -10.06 3.09
C GLN A 84 4.28 -8.96 3.17
N PRO A 85 4.44 -8.06 2.17
CA PRO A 85 5.45 -6.99 2.23
C PRO A 85 5.12 -5.82 3.18
N PHE A 86 3.94 -5.83 3.83
CA PHE A 86 3.45 -4.75 4.66
C PHE A 86 3.43 -5.12 6.15
N ASP A 87 3.72 -4.14 6.99
CA ASP A 87 3.77 -4.31 8.44
C ASP A 87 2.37 -4.27 9.10
N GLY A 88 1.37 -3.73 8.40
CA GLY A 88 0.03 -3.59 8.94
C GLY A 88 -1.04 -3.21 7.93
N PHE A 89 -2.29 -3.41 8.34
CA PHE A 89 -3.47 -3.26 7.48
C PHE A 89 -4.57 -2.55 8.23
N VAL A 90 -5.16 -1.57 7.56
CA VAL A 90 -6.49 -1.07 7.88
C VAL A 90 -7.44 -1.70 6.88
N GLU A 91 -8.25 -2.63 7.34
CA GLU A 91 -9.25 -3.30 6.51
C GLU A 91 -10.59 -2.59 6.70
N THR A 92 -11.26 -2.29 5.59
CA THR A 92 -12.57 -1.67 5.57
C THR A 92 -13.58 -2.63 4.95
N ARG A 93 -14.84 -2.53 5.37
CA ARG A 93 -15.96 -3.22 4.72
C ARG A 93 -17.19 -2.33 4.73
N ASP A 94 -17.97 -2.43 3.66
CA ASP A 94 -19.32 -1.88 3.64
C ASP A 94 -20.26 -2.81 4.41
N THR A 95 -21.22 -2.22 5.11
CA THR A 95 -22.32 -2.92 5.77
C THR A 95 -23.64 -2.25 5.38
N ASP A 96 -24.78 -2.84 5.74
CA ASP A 96 -26.09 -2.20 5.52
C ASP A 96 -26.27 -0.90 6.33
N GLY A 97 -25.38 -0.64 7.30
CA GLY A 97 -25.34 0.58 8.12
C GLY A 97 -24.05 1.38 7.89
N ASP A 98 -23.39 1.78 8.98
CA ASP A 98 -22.11 2.49 8.89
C ASP A 98 -21.03 1.55 8.28
N PRO A 99 -20.14 2.05 7.40
CA PRO A 99 -18.96 1.29 7.01
C PRO A 99 -18.14 0.95 8.25
N GLU A 100 -17.47 -0.20 8.25
CA GLU A 100 -16.68 -0.64 9.39
C GLU A 100 -15.22 -0.79 9.01
N PHE A 101 -14.34 -0.65 10.01
CA PHE A 101 -12.92 -0.90 9.85
C PHE A 101 -12.34 -1.73 10.99
N ARG A 102 -11.19 -2.35 10.73
CA ARG A 102 -10.34 -2.98 11.74
C ARG A 102 -8.87 -2.85 11.38
N VAL A 103 -8.00 -2.97 12.36
CA VAL A 103 -6.55 -2.85 12.22
C VAL A 103 -5.85 -4.16 12.58
N ARG A 104 -4.94 -4.58 11.71
CA ARG A 104 -4.09 -5.77 11.86
C ARG A 104 -2.62 -5.38 11.72
N GLY A 105 -1.72 -6.05 12.42
CA GLY A 105 -0.27 -5.85 12.31
C GLY A 105 0.31 -4.59 12.99
N LEU A 106 -0.45 -3.48 13.04
CA LEU A 106 -0.04 -2.26 13.77
C LEU A 106 -0.46 -2.33 15.23
N ASP A 107 0.21 -1.65 16.15
CA ASP A 107 -0.17 -1.65 17.58
C ASP A 107 -1.45 -0.85 17.88
N ASP A 108 -1.70 0.22 17.11
CA ASP A 108 -2.82 1.13 17.31
C ASP A 108 -4.09 0.71 16.55
N GLY A 109 -5.24 1.11 17.10
CA GLY A 109 -6.55 0.97 16.45
C GLY A 109 -7.35 -0.29 16.80
N PRO A 110 -8.62 -0.36 16.37
CA PRO A 110 -9.53 -1.43 16.77
C PRO A 110 -9.18 -2.77 16.12
N ARG A 111 -9.12 -3.86 16.91
CA ARG A 111 -8.86 -5.22 16.41
C ARG A 111 -10.12 -5.93 15.90
N SER A 112 -11.27 -5.54 16.44
CA SER A 112 -12.60 -5.96 15.99
C SER A 112 -13.14 -4.97 14.97
N TRP A 113 -14.04 -5.45 14.11
CA TRP A 113 -14.82 -4.56 13.24
C TRP A 113 -15.53 -3.51 14.08
N THR A 114 -15.30 -2.25 13.74
CA THR A 114 -15.83 -1.09 14.46
C THR A 114 -16.41 -0.12 13.44
N PRO A 115 -17.62 0.43 13.68
CA PRO A 115 -18.20 1.47 12.83
C PRO A 115 -17.26 2.65 12.63
N LEU A 116 -17.05 3.03 11.38
CA LEU A 116 -16.35 4.24 10.97
C LEU A 116 -17.32 5.42 11.05
N ARG A 117 -17.41 6.02 12.24
CA ARG A 117 -18.14 7.27 12.44
C ARG A 117 -17.22 8.43 12.14
N ILE A 118 -17.42 9.08 10.99
CA ILE A 118 -16.71 10.28 10.56
C ILE A 118 -17.48 11.52 11.04
#